data_AF-A0A9X1KED7-F1
#
_entry.id   AF-A0A9X1KED7-F1
#
_cell.length_a   1.000
_cell.length_b   1.000
_cell.length_c   1.000
_cell.angle_alpha   90.00
_cell.angle_beta   90.00
_cell.angle_gamma   90.00
#
_symmetry.space_group_name_H-M   'P 1'
#
loop_
_entity.id
_entity.type
_entity.pdbx_description
1 polymer ?
#
loop_
_entity_poly.entity_id
_entity_poly.type
_entity_poly.pdbx_seq_one_letter_code
_entity_poly.pdbx_strand_id
1 'polypeptide(L)'
;MAQESQIRDLLQTWLHYIHIENLTNAKVEAGDEDQPHIWDSGVNLVGDKLLLDESLFKQLKQPFKTSKTKSQTKSQTNPPSIAVAFPQLYLIEGNRRQFRPLFTIDISPIFDGNYRQSGWDLTTFEFQPVIPNLMQWYGLEEETAESLVTKEGLKVFLETTFNRPFKTLQDFIGLISLPPFPVRSKLLPYLLNFGYVAFNHNLNKDFQKISEQRQWDWAVPAHPAYEYLFGQPIGVTVPKRENCTLRLKPLSIKDFSDTYFP
;
A
#
# COMPACT_ATOMS: atom_id res chain seq x y z
N MET A 1 5.67 -10.73 -34.17
CA MET A 1 5.45 -11.68 -33.07
C MET A 1 5.93 -10.99 -31.81
N ALA A 2 5.11 -10.86 -30.77
CA ALA A 2 5.69 -10.70 -29.45
C ALA A 2 6.51 -11.96 -29.19
N GLN A 3 7.84 -11.82 -29.29
CA GLN A 3 8.73 -12.94 -29.01
C GLN A 3 8.50 -13.32 -27.55
N GLU A 4 8.57 -14.61 -27.22
CA GLU A 4 8.40 -15.13 -25.86
C GLU A 4 9.15 -14.27 -24.81
N SER A 5 10.33 -13.77 -25.20
CA SER A 5 11.13 -12.78 -24.46
C SER A 5 10.36 -11.51 -24.08
N GLN A 6 9.58 -10.90 -24.97
CA GLN A 6 8.81 -9.69 -24.68
C GLN A 6 7.71 -9.91 -23.63
N ILE A 7 7.08 -11.10 -23.63
CA ILE A 7 6.08 -11.45 -22.60
C ILE A 7 6.79 -11.67 -21.26
N ARG A 8 7.94 -12.35 -21.25
CA ARG A 8 8.78 -12.50 -20.04
C ARG A 8 9.20 -11.15 -19.49
N ASP A 9 9.71 -10.26 -20.34
CA ASP A 9 10.19 -8.93 -19.95
C ASP A 9 9.05 -8.09 -19.37
N LEU A 10 7.85 -8.14 -19.98
CA LEU A 10 6.68 -7.42 -19.48
C LEU A 10 6.23 -7.97 -18.13
N LEU A 11 6.15 -9.29 -17.96
CA LEU A 11 5.79 -9.92 -16.67
C LEU A 11 6.80 -9.59 -15.58
N GLN A 12 8.10 -9.70 -15.88
CA GLN A 12 9.17 -9.34 -14.95
C GLN A 12 9.12 -7.87 -14.57
N THR A 13 8.83 -6.98 -15.52
CA THR A 13 8.65 -5.55 -15.24
C THR A 13 7.48 -5.30 -14.28
N TRP A 14 6.35 -5.98 -14.46
CA TRP A 14 5.20 -5.88 -13.56
C TRP A 14 5.49 -6.43 -12.16
N LEU A 15 6.11 -7.61 -12.07
CA LEU A 15 6.54 -8.20 -10.79
C LEU A 15 7.51 -7.27 -10.05
N HIS A 16 8.48 -6.69 -10.78
CA HIS A 16 9.42 -5.75 -10.22
C HIS A 16 8.75 -4.45 -9.75
N TYR A 17 7.79 -3.93 -10.53
CA TYR A 17 6.98 -2.78 -10.13
C TYR A 17 6.22 -3.04 -8.83
N ILE A 18 5.52 -4.18 -8.74
CA ILE A 18 4.79 -4.58 -7.52
C ILE A 18 5.75 -4.69 -6.33
N HIS A 19 6.93 -5.28 -6.53
CA HIS A 19 7.96 -5.38 -5.49
C HIS A 19 8.43 -4.00 -5.01
N ILE A 20 8.76 -3.09 -5.94
CA ILE A 20 9.17 -1.72 -5.60
C ILE A 20 8.05 -0.99 -4.87
N GLU A 21 6.79 -1.14 -5.30
CA GLU A 21 5.64 -0.51 -4.65
C GLU A 21 5.48 -1.02 -3.21
N ASN A 22 5.60 -2.34 -3.00
CA ASN A 22 5.58 -2.93 -1.66
C ASN A 22 6.71 -2.37 -0.76
N LEU A 23 7.93 -2.25 -1.30
CA LEU A 23 9.06 -1.66 -0.57
C LEU A 23 8.87 -0.18 -0.26
N THR A 24 8.29 0.57 -1.19
CA THR A 24 8.01 2.00 -1.03
C THR A 24 6.96 2.20 0.06
N ASN A 25 5.92 1.36 0.08
CA ASN A 25 4.84 1.41 1.06
C ASN A 25 5.21 0.76 2.41
N ALA A 26 6.33 0.03 2.50
CA ALA A 26 6.80 -0.52 3.77
C ALA A 26 7.22 0.56 4.78
N LYS A 27 7.32 1.81 4.33
CA LYS A 27 8.09 2.86 4.98
C LYS A 27 7.35 4.18 4.86
N VAL A 28 7.00 4.79 5.99
CA VAL A 28 6.33 6.09 6.02
C VAL A 28 7.12 7.05 6.90
N GLU A 29 7.63 8.10 6.29
CA GLU A 29 8.27 9.19 7.02
C GLU A 29 7.22 10.02 7.75
N ALA A 30 7.49 10.45 8.98
CA ALA A 30 6.54 11.18 9.82
C ALA A 30 6.00 12.49 9.21
N GLY A 31 6.74 13.10 8.27
CA GLY A 31 6.48 14.45 7.79
C GLY A 31 6.90 15.51 8.80
N ASP A 32 6.78 16.77 8.39
CA ASP A 32 7.02 17.94 9.24
C ASP A 32 5.72 18.36 9.95
N GLU A 33 5.78 19.22 10.97
CA GLU A 33 4.60 19.60 11.77
C GLU A 33 3.45 20.21 10.94
N ASP A 34 3.80 20.92 9.87
CA ASP A 34 2.83 21.55 8.96
C ASP A 34 2.15 20.55 8.00
N GLN A 35 2.82 19.43 7.71
CA GLN A 35 2.35 18.39 6.79
C GLN A 35 2.65 17.00 7.37
N PRO A 36 1.97 16.63 8.47
CA PRO A 36 2.21 15.34 9.09
C PRO A 36 1.68 14.23 8.19
N HIS A 37 2.48 13.18 8.05
CA HIS A 37 2.06 11.91 7.47
C HIS A 37 1.80 10.86 8.55
N ILE A 38 2.17 11.14 9.80
CA ILE A 38 1.97 10.27 10.95
C ILE A 38 1.31 11.05 12.08
N TRP A 39 0.30 10.45 12.70
CA TRP A 39 -0.31 10.91 13.94
C TRP A 39 -0.18 9.83 15.00
N ASP A 40 0.80 9.98 15.89
CA ASP A 40 1.14 9.04 16.96
C ASP A 40 0.67 9.51 18.35
N SER A 41 -0.17 10.56 18.39
CA SER A 41 -0.81 11.12 19.58
C SER A 41 -2.32 11.25 19.37
N GLY A 42 -3.11 11.10 20.44
CA GLY A 42 -4.58 11.15 20.38
C GLY A 42 -5.22 9.96 19.67
N VAL A 43 -4.51 8.82 19.60
CA VAL A 43 -4.96 7.57 19.00
C VAL A 43 -4.83 6.47 20.05
N ASN A 44 -5.94 5.81 20.36
CA ASN A 44 -6.01 4.77 21.39
C ASN A 44 -6.85 3.58 20.93
N LEU A 45 -6.68 2.45 21.61
CA LEU A 45 -7.43 1.23 21.36
C LEU A 45 -8.06 0.74 22.67
N VAL A 46 -9.36 0.47 22.64
CA VAL A 46 -10.12 -0.09 23.78
C VAL A 46 -10.89 -1.31 23.29
N GLY A 47 -10.48 -2.49 23.75
CA GLY A 47 -10.93 -3.76 23.18
C GLY A 47 -10.59 -3.84 21.69
N ASP A 48 -11.61 -3.91 20.84
CA ASP A 48 -11.48 -3.92 19.37
C ASP A 48 -11.69 -2.54 18.74
N LYS A 49 -11.93 -1.50 19.54
CA LYS A 49 -12.37 -0.18 19.06
C LYS A 49 -11.25 0.85 19.05
N LEU A 50 -11.10 1.51 17.91
CA LEU A 50 -10.28 2.70 17.75
C LEU A 50 -10.96 3.91 18.39
N LEU A 51 -10.22 4.59 19.27
CA LEU A 51 -10.59 5.89 19.84
C LEU A 51 -9.66 6.96 19.32
N LEU A 52 -10.24 8.04 18.82
CA LEU A 52 -9.52 9.23 18.38
C LEU A 52 -9.92 10.40 19.28
N ASP A 53 -8.97 11.26 19.60
CA ASP A 53 -9.29 12.54 20.24
C ASP A 53 -10.18 13.37 19.32
N GLU A 54 -11.12 14.11 19.90
CA GLU A 54 -12.07 14.91 19.12
C GLU A 54 -11.38 15.99 18.28
N SER A 55 -10.29 16.57 18.80
CA SER A 55 -9.45 17.54 18.09
C SER A 55 -8.80 16.91 16.86
N LEU A 56 -8.19 15.74 17.02
CA LEU A 56 -7.56 14.98 15.93
C LEU A 56 -8.58 14.59 14.86
N PHE A 57 -9.75 14.06 15.27
CA PHE A 57 -10.81 13.71 14.34
C PHE A 57 -11.29 14.93 13.54
N LYS A 58 -11.49 16.08 14.20
CA LYS A 58 -11.90 17.32 13.52
C LYS A 58 -10.84 17.80 12.54
N GLN A 59 -9.56 17.73 12.91
CA GLN A 59 -8.44 18.09 12.03
C GLN A 59 -8.43 17.21 10.77
N LEU A 60 -8.46 15.89 10.96
CA LEU A 60 -8.42 14.92 9.86
C LEU A 60 -9.67 14.94 8.99
N LYS A 61 -10.82 15.36 9.53
CA LYS A 61 -12.07 15.49 8.75
C LYS A 61 -12.10 16.69 7.81
N GLN A 62 -11.28 17.73 8.03
CA GLN A 62 -11.33 18.97 7.21
C GLN A 62 -11.11 18.72 5.70
N PRO A 63 -10.07 17.97 5.27
CA PRO A 63 -9.82 17.70 3.86
C PRO A 63 -10.96 16.92 3.17
N PHE A 64 -11.63 16.02 3.90
CA PHE A 64 -12.75 15.24 3.37
C PHE A 64 -14.02 16.09 3.17
N LYS A 65 -14.24 17.10 4.03
CA LYS A 65 -15.36 18.05 3.85
C LYS A 65 -15.16 18.97 2.66
N THR A 66 -13.96 19.54 2.52
CA THR A 66 -13.64 20.52 1.47
C THR A 66 -13.63 19.88 0.08
N SER A 67 -13.21 18.61 -0.02
CA SER A 67 -13.29 17.82 -1.25
C SER A 67 -14.74 17.64 -1.73
N LYS A 68 -15.70 17.40 -0.82
CA LYS A 68 -17.13 17.26 -1.16
C LYS A 68 -17.81 18.58 -1.56
N THR A 69 -17.31 19.73 -1.12
CA THR A 69 -17.93 21.04 -1.39
C THR A 69 -17.37 21.75 -2.62
N LYS A 70 -16.12 21.49 -3.02
CA LYS A 70 -15.49 22.13 -4.19
C LYS A 70 -15.60 21.25 -5.44
N SER A 71 -16.80 21.19 -6.00
CA SER A 71 -16.94 20.86 -7.42
C SER A 71 -16.35 22.03 -8.24
N GLN A 72 -15.40 21.72 -9.14
CA GLN A 72 -15.07 22.49 -10.36
C GLN A 72 -13.96 23.57 -10.39
N THR A 73 -13.03 23.72 -9.44
CA THR A 73 -11.86 24.61 -9.70
C THR A 73 -10.50 24.03 -9.28
N LYS A 74 -9.73 23.61 -10.30
CA LYS A 74 -8.27 23.53 -10.44
C LYS A 74 -7.43 23.29 -9.17
N SER A 75 -7.50 22.05 -8.68
CA SER A 75 -6.40 21.17 -8.23
C SER A 75 -7.05 20.12 -7.32
N GLN A 76 -7.55 19.04 -7.92
CA GLN A 76 -8.10 17.91 -7.18
C GLN A 76 -6.95 17.21 -6.46
N THR A 77 -6.57 17.69 -5.28
CA THR A 77 -5.94 16.83 -4.29
C THR A 77 -7.03 15.91 -3.77
N ASN A 78 -6.97 14.64 -4.18
CA ASN A 78 -7.78 13.59 -3.56
C ASN A 78 -7.60 13.68 -2.03
N PRO A 79 -8.67 13.44 -1.24
CA PRO A 79 -8.53 13.44 0.20
C PRO A 79 -7.44 12.44 0.61
N PRO A 80 -6.68 12.74 1.68
CA PRO A 80 -5.63 11.85 2.15
C PRO A 80 -6.24 10.49 2.51
N SER A 81 -5.55 9.41 2.16
CA SER A 81 -5.98 8.06 2.54
C SER A 81 -5.38 7.76 3.90
N ILE A 82 -6.23 7.65 4.92
CA ILE A 82 -5.80 7.55 6.31
C ILE A 82 -6.00 6.11 6.77
N ALA A 83 -4.91 5.49 7.21
CA ALA A 83 -4.94 4.16 7.78
C ALA A 83 -4.48 4.18 9.24
N VAL A 84 -4.94 3.18 10.02
CA VAL A 84 -4.39 2.89 11.34
C VAL A 84 -3.45 1.69 11.27
N ALA A 85 -2.38 1.73 12.06
CA ALA A 85 -1.46 0.60 12.24
C ALA A 85 -1.08 0.46 13.72
N PHE A 86 -0.68 -0.75 14.11
CA PHE A 86 -0.12 -1.04 15.43
C PHE A 86 0.73 -2.33 15.41
N PRO A 87 1.76 -2.44 16.27
CA PRO A 87 2.27 -1.39 17.17
C PRO A 87 3.03 -0.28 16.42
N GLN A 88 3.36 0.82 17.10
CA GLN A 88 4.24 1.85 16.57
C GLN A 88 5.66 1.30 16.47
N LEU A 89 6.20 1.20 15.26
CA LEU A 89 7.57 0.76 14.99
C LEU A 89 8.23 1.79 14.08
N TYR A 90 9.36 2.34 14.49
CA TYR A 90 10.09 3.31 13.68
C TYR A 90 11.61 3.27 13.90
N LEU A 91 12.33 3.69 12.86
CA LEU A 91 13.76 3.99 12.90
C LEU A 91 13.99 5.49 12.80
N ILE A 92 15.15 5.96 13.23
CA ILE A 92 15.59 7.34 13.01
C ILE A 92 16.62 7.30 11.89
N GLU A 93 16.25 7.80 10.72
CA GLU A 93 17.11 7.89 9.53
C GLU A 93 17.15 9.35 9.08
N GLY A 94 18.33 9.94 8.92
CA GLY A 94 18.46 11.34 8.51
C GLY A 94 17.75 12.34 9.46
N ASN A 95 17.76 12.06 10.77
CA ASN A 95 17.04 12.83 11.80
C ASN A 95 15.50 12.85 11.64
N ARG A 96 14.95 11.97 10.80
CA ARG A 96 13.50 11.82 10.60
C ARG A 96 13.03 10.47 11.12
N ARG A 97 11.81 10.45 11.67
CA ARG A 97 11.17 9.21 12.14
C ARG A 97 10.57 8.48 10.95
N GLN A 98 11.06 7.27 10.72
CA GLN A 98 10.68 6.42 9.62
C GLN A 98 9.84 5.26 10.17
N PHE A 99 8.52 5.40 10.11
CA PHE A 99 7.58 4.39 10.56
C PHE A 99 7.49 3.21 9.60
N ARG A 100 7.18 2.04 10.16
CA ARG A 100 7.21 0.75 9.49
C ARG A 100 6.00 -0.07 9.96
N PRO A 101 4.82 0.15 9.37
CA PRO A 101 3.61 -0.58 9.74
C PRO A 101 3.76 -2.07 9.44
N LEU A 102 3.20 -2.95 10.28
CA LEU A 102 3.13 -4.39 9.99
C LEU A 102 1.93 -4.75 9.12
N PHE A 103 0.88 -3.95 9.27
CA PHE A 103 -0.34 -3.97 8.49
C PHE A 103 -0.95 -2.57 8.60
N THR A 104 -1.89 -2.27 7.72
CA THR A 104 -2.66 -1.03 7.70
C THR A 104 -4.14 -1.37 7.62
N ILE A 105 -4.98 -0.65 8.35
CA ILE A 105 -6.45 -0.76 8.27
C ILE A 105 -6.95 0.56 7.73
N ASP A 106 -7.64 0.56 6.59
CA ASP A 106 -8.17 1.80 6.00
C ASP A 106 -9.35 2.30 6.83
N ILE A 107 -9.18 3.47 7.44
CA ILE A 107 -10.20 4.12 8.26
C ILE A 107 -10.73 5.38 7.58
N SER A 108 -10.32 5.69 6.36
CA SER A 108 -10.82 6.85 5.61
C SER A 108 -12.36 6.99 5.65
N PRO A 109 -13.16 5.90 5.56
CA PRO A 109 -14.62 5.99 5.64
C PRO A 109 -15.16 6.59 6.95
N ILE A 110 -14.43 6.57 8.08
CA ILE A 110 -14.94 7.11 9.35
C ILE A 110 -15.12 8.63 9.29
N PHE A 111 -14.32 9.32 8.45
CA PHE A 111 -14.34 10.79 8.35
C PHE A 111 -15.56 11.31 7.58
N ASP A 112 -16.26 10.43 6.86
CA ASP A 112 -17.57 10.74 6.28
C ASP A 112 -18.68 10.82 7.33
N GLY A 113 -18.54 10.05 8.41
CA GLY A 113 -19.46 10.02 9.53
C GLY A 113 -19.21 11.10 10.57
N ASN A 114 -20.04 11.13 11.62
CA ASN A 114 -19.82 11.99 12.79
C ASN A 114 -18.84 11.37 13.79
N TYR A 115 -18.22 12.21 14.61
CA TYR A 115 -17.38 11.79 15.70
C TYR A 115 -18.14 10.86 16.66
N ARG A 116 -17.49 9.80 17.13
CA ARG A 116 -18.06 8.83 18.07
C ARG A 116 -17.14 8.69 19.29
N GLN A 117 -17.62 9.14 20.45
CA GLN A 117 -16.89 8.97 21.72
C GLN A 117 -16.68 7.49 22.08
N SER A 118 -17.58 6.60 21.64
CA SER A 118 -17.47 5.16 21.86
C SER A 118 -16.45 4.45 20.95
N GLY A 119 -15.87 5.16 19.98
CA GLY A 119 -14.93 4.62 19.00
C GLY A 119 -15.56 3.84 17.85
N TRP A 120 -14.69 3.31 16.99
CA TRP A 120 -15.02 2.52 15.80
C TRP A 120 -14.40 1.13 15.90
N ASP A 121 -15.19 0.09 15.64
CA ASP A 121 -14.73 -1.30 15.68
C ASP A 121 -13.83 -1.58 14.47
N LEU A 122 -12.56 -1.88 14.72
CA LEU A 122 -11.58 -2.11 13.65
C LEU A 122 -11.78 -3.43 12.91
N THR A 123 -12.52 -4.39 13.49
CA THR A 123 -12.73 -5.70 12.88
C THR A 123 -13.65 -5.66 11.66
N THR A 124 -14.38 -4.56 11.47
CA THR A 124 -15.30 -4.38 10.35
C THR A 124 -14.66 -3.73 9.12
N PHE A 125 -13.39 -3.34 9.20
CA PHE A 125 -12.69 -2.63 8.14
C PHE A 125 -11.78 -3.56 7.33
N GLU A 126 -11.53 -3.17 6.09
CA GLU A 126 -10.52 -3.81 5.26
C GLU A 126 -9.12 -3.47 5.78
N PHE A 127 -8.23 -4.46 5.76
CA PHE A 127 -6.85 -4.31 6.18
C PHE A 127 -5.91 -4.94 5.16
N GLN A 128 -4.67 -4.48 5.17
CA GLN A 128 -3.61 -4.94 4.28
C GLN A 128 -2.34 -5.25 5.07
N PRO A 129 -1.76 -6.44 4.92
CA PRO A 129 -0.46 -6.75 5.49
C PRO A 129 0.65 -5.99 4.76
N VAL A 130 1.66 -5.55 5.50
CA VAL A 130 2.86 -4.92 4.96
C VAL A 130 3.97 -5.96 4.96
N ILE A 131 3.96 -6.77 3.91
CA ILE A 131 4.79 -7.97 3.77
C ILE A 131 6.27 -7.71 4.07
N PRO A 132 6.94 -6.69 3.51
CA PRO A 132 8.37 -6.48 3.76
C PRO A 132 8.72 -6.34 5.24
N ASN A 133 7.89 -5.66 6.03
CA ASN A 133 8.13 -5.46 7.47
C ASN A 133 7.84 -6.74 8.28
N LEU A 134 6.81 -7.51 7.88
CA LEU A 134 6.51 -8.81 8.50
C LEU A 134 7.66 -9.80 8.28
N MET A 135 8.19 -9.88 7.06
CA MET A 135 9.35 -10.72 6.75
C MET A 135 10.58 -10.26 7.54
N GLN A 136 10.88 -8.96 7.53
CA GLN A 136 12.09 -8.42 8.14
C GLN A 136 12.13 -8.62 9.66
N TRP A 137 11.01 -8.48 10.35
CA TRP A 137 11.00 -8.41 11.82
C TRP A 137 10.36 -9.59 12.53
N TYR A 138 9.53 -10.34 11.82
CA TYR A 138 8.84 -11.51 12.36
C TYR A 138 9.20 -12.79 11.62
N GLY A 139 10.19 -12.74 10.71
CA GLY A 139 10.76 -13.92 10.06
C GLY A 139 9.76 -14.67 9.19
N LEU A 140 8.74 -13.97 8.69
CA LEU A 140 7.75 -14.56 7.79
C LEU A 140 8.45 -14.96 6.49
N GLU A 141 8.38 -16.24 6.12
CA GLU A 141 8.90 -16.71 4.84
C GLU A 141 8.06 -16.14 3.69
N GLU A 142 8.69 -15.91 2.53
CA GLU A 142 8.04 -15.27 1.37
C GLU A 142 6.78 -16.04 0.92
N GLU A 143 6.87 -17.37 0.80
CA GLU A 143 5.72 -18.23 0.45
C GLU A 143 4.58 -18.14 1.49
N THR A 144 4.93 -18.00 2.78
CA THR A 144 3.95 -17.83 3.86
C THR A 144 3.34 -16.43 3.81
N ALA A 145 4.13 -15.40 3.50
CA ALA A 145 3.68 -14.04 3.34
C ALA A 145 2.68 -13.88 2.18
N GLU A 146 2.89 -14.62 1.10
CA GLU A 146 2.00 -14.63 -0.05
C GLU A 146 0.71 -15.43 0.18
N SER A 147 0.66 -16.29 1.19
CA SER A 147 -0.50 -17.11 1.55
C SER A 147 -1.26 -16.61 2.78
N LEU A 148 -0.92 -15.42 3.29
CA LEU A 148 -1.57 -14.80 4.45
C LEU A 148 -3.11 -14.78 4.33
N VAL A 149 -3.77 -15.17 5.41
CA VAL A 149 -5.22 -15.37 5.48
C VAL A 149 -5.95 -14.04 5.70
N THR A 150 -5.91 -13.16 4.70
CA THR A 150 -6.49 -11.81 4.81
C THR A 150 -8.01 -11.79 4.73
N LYS A 151 -8.63 -12.78 4.06
CA LYS A 151 -10.09 -12.87 3.85
C LYS A 151 -10.88 -13.30 5.09
N GLU A 152 -10.22 -13.94 6.05
CA GLU A 152 -10.87 -14.41 7.29
C GLU A 152 -10.93 -13.30 8.37
N GLY A 153 -10.46 -12.11 8.03
CA GLY A 153 -10.54 -10.91 8.86
C GLY A 153 -9.29 -10.69 9.72
N LEU A 154 -9.23 -9.50 10.31
CA LEU A 154 -8.06 -9.00 11.02
C LEU A 154 -7.61 -9.93 12.16
N LYS A 155 -8.56 -10.44 12.96
CA LYS A 155 -8.21 -11.27 14.12
C LYS A 155 -7.51 -12.57 13.72
N VAL A 156 -8.09 -13.29 12.76
CA VAL A 156 -7.52 -14.56 12.27
C VAL A 156 -6.13 -14.33 11.66
N PHE A 157 -5.98 -13.26 10.87
CA PHE A 157 -4.70 -12.87 10.33
C PHE A 157 -3.65 -12.65 11.42
N LEU A 158 -3.97 -11.90 12.47
CA LEU A 158 -3.04 -11.62 13.57
C LEU A 158 -2.73 -12.89 14.38
N GLU A 159 -3.74 -13.72 14.69
CA GLU A 159 -3.53 -14.98 15.42
C GLU A 159 -2.63 -15.94 14.65
N THR A 160 -2.84 -16.05 13.34
CA THR A 160 -2.06 -16.94 12.47
C THR A 160 -0.65 -16.40 12.25
N THR A 161 -0.50 -15.09 11.99
CA THR A 161 0.79 -14.46 11.71
C THR A 161 1.71 -14.46 12.94
N PHE A 162 1.15 -14.22 14.12
CA PHE A 162 1.93 -14.11 15.36
C PHE A 162 1.86 -15.37 16.24
N ASN A 163 1.11 -16.39 15.81
CA ASN A 163 0.90 -17.66 16.50
C ASN A 163 0.54 -17.48 17.99
N ARG A 164 -0.38 -16.56 18.28
CA ARG A 164 -0.83 -16.23 19.63
C ARG A 164 -2.34 -15.98 19.64
N PRO A 165 -3.11 -16.71 20.46
CA PRO A 165 -4.54 -16.43 20.62
C PRO A 165 -4.74 -15.17 21.47
N PHE A 166 -5.76 -14.39 21.15
CA PHE A 166 -6.13 -13.20 21.92
C PHE A 166 -7.63 -12.93 21.83
N LYS A 167 -8.19 -12.21 22.81
CA LYS A 167 -9.64 -11.91 22.82
C LYS A 167 -9.95 -10.63 22.07
N THR A 168 -9.17 -9.58 22.33
CA THR A 168 -9.35 -8.25 21.73
C THR A 168 -8.08 -7.75 21.07
N LEU A 169 -8.21 -6.82 20.14
CA LEU A 169 -7.05 -6.16 19.50
C LEU A 169 -6.16 -5.46 20.53
N GLN A 170 -6.73 -4.94 21.62
CA GLN A 170 -5.98 -4.39 22.76
C GLN A 170 -5.12 -5.46 23.45
N ASP A 171 -5.67 -6.65 23.68
CA ASP A 171 -4.91 -7.78 24.23
C ASP A 171 -3.79 -8.19 23.28
N PHE A 172 -4.07 -8.25 21.98
CA PHE A 172 -3.07 -8.56 20.96
C PHE A 172 -1.87 -7.61 21.01
N ILE A 173 -2.13 -6.29 21.07
CA ILE A 173 -1.06 -5.29 21.20
C ILE A 173 -0.21 -5.57 22.44
N GLY A 174 -0.81 -5.96 23.56
CA GLY A 174 -0.06 -6.32 24.77
C GLY A 174 0.78 -7.60 24.65
N LEU A 175 0.50 -8.45 23.66
CA LEU A 175 1.14 -9.75 23.49
C LEU A 175 2.21 -9.79 22.41
N ILE A 176 2.29 -8.79 21.52
CA ILE A 176 3.25 -8.81 20.41
C ILE A 176 4.69 -8.59 20.91
N SER A 177 5.61 -9.42 20.42
CA SER A 177 7.05 -9.24 20.68
C SER A 177 7.58 -8.05 19.89
N LEU A 178 8.09 -7.03 20.57
CA LEU A 178 8.66 -5.86 19.90
C LEU A 178 10.07 -6.17 19.35
N PRO A 179 10.42 -5.68 18.15
CA PRO A 179 11.76 -5.84 17.61
C PRO A 179 12.80 -5.14 18.49
N PRO A 180 14.02 -5.68 18.58
CA PRO A 180 15.09 -5.10 19.40
C PRO A 180 15.63 -3.79 18.79
N PHE A 181 16.46 -3.09 19.58
CA PHE A 181 17.23 -1.94 19.10
C PHE A 181 18.01 -2.31 17.82
N PRO A 182 18.07 -1.45 16.78
CA PRO A 182 17.79 -0.01 16.77
C PRO A 182 16.33 0.42 16.60
N VAL A 183 15.39 -0.52 16.44
CA VAL A 183 13.98 -0.18 16.24
C VAL A 183 13.40 0.43 17.53
N ARG A 184 12.84 1.63 17.41
CA ARG A 184 12.06 2.26 18.48
C ARG A 184 10.62 1.79 18.37
N SER A 185 10.05 1.39 19.49
CA SER A 185 8.74 0.74 19.51
C SER A 185 7.86 1.23 20.66
N LYS A 186 6.56 1.31 20.40
CA LYS A 186 5.53 1.55 21.43
C LYS A 186 4.31 0.67 21.17
N LEU A 187 3.75 0.11 22.24
CA LEU A 187 2.52 -0.70 22.21
C LEU A 187 1.27 0.18 22.12
N LEU A 188 1.23 1.04 21.10
CA LEU A 188 0.14 1.97 20.86
C LEU A 188 -0.22 1.95 19.36
N PRO A 189 -1.49 2.23 19.02
CA PRO A 189 -1.87 2.54 17.66
C PRO A 189 -1.37 3.91 17.22
N TYR A 190 -1.35 4.12 15.91
CA TYR A 190 -1.07 5.41 15.28
C TYR A 190 -1.78 5.47 13.93
N LEU A 191 -2.00 6.69 13.44
CA LEU A 191 -2.51 6.90 12.10
C LEU A 191 -1.37 7.25 11.15
N LEU A 192 -1.52 6.84 9.90
CA LEU A 192 -0.61 7.19 8.83
C LEU A 192 -1.36 7.58 7.57
N ASN A 193 -0.80 8.52 6.82
CA ASN A 193 -1.22 8.78 5.45
C ASN A 193 -0.64 7.67 4.58
N PHE A 194 -1.50 6.78 4.11
CA PHE A 194 -1.14 5.60 3.34
C PHE A 194 -1.89 5.62 2.02
N GLY A 195 -1.18 5.86 0.91
CA GLY A 195 -1.76 5.80 -0.43
C GLY A 195 -2.22 4.37 -0.73
N TYR A 196 -3.50 4.09 -0.48
CA TYR A 196 -4.11 2.80 -0.74
C TYR A 196 -4.07 2.49 -2.23
N VAL A 197 -3.37 1.42 -2.62
CA VAL A 197 -3.51 0.81 -3.95
C VAL A 197 -3.65 -0.70 -3.77
N ALA A 198 -4.88 -1.13 -3.46
CA ALA A 198 -5.19 -2.55 -3.21
C ALA A 198 -5.30 -3.42 -4.46
N PHE A 199 -4.44 -3.23 -5.46
CA PHE A 199 -4.58 -3.96 -6.72
C PHE A 199 -3.56 -5.07 -6.96
N ASN A 200 -2.57 -5.25 -6.08
CA ASN A 200 -1.40 -6.06 -6.47
C ASN A 200 -1.37 -7.49 -5.95
N HIS A 201 -2.13 -7.87 -4.92
CA HIS A 201 -2.00 -9.22 -4.37
C HIS A 201 -2.43 -10.31 -5.38
N ASN A 202 -3.63 -10.16 -5.97
CA ASN A 202 -4.12 -11.08 -6.97
C ASN A 202 -3.30 -10.98 -8.27
N LEU A 203 -2.92 -9.76 -8.66
CA LEU A 203 -2.06 -9.55 -9.82
C LEU A 203 -0.69 -10.20 -9.68
N ASN A 204 -0.05 -10.14 -8.50
CA ASN A 204 1.24 -10.78 -8.28
C ASN A 204 1.14 -12.29 -8.49
N LYS A 205 0.14 -12.94 -7.89
CA LYS A 205 -0.12 -14.38 -8.07
C LYS A 205 -0.42 -14.74 -9.52
N ASP A 206 -1.22 -13.92 -10.20
CA ASP A 206 -1.57 -14.16 -11.59
C ASP A 206 -0.34 -14.00 -12.49
N PHE A 207 0.50 -12.98 -12.27
CA PHE A 207 1.75 -12.80 -13.02
C PHE A 207 2.78 -13.88 -12.74
N GLN A 208 2.93 -14.32 -11.49
CA GLN A 208 3.78 -15.47 -11.12
C GLN A 208 3.31 -16.73 -11.86
N LYS A 209 2.01 -17.07 -11.78
CA LYS A 209 1.44 -18.22 -12.51
C LYS A 209 1.67 -18.13 -14.02
N ILE A 210 1.48 -16.96 -14.62
CA ILE A 210 1.73 -16.76 -16.05
C ILE A 210 3.23 -16.94 -16.34
N SER A 211 4.12 -16.48 -15.46
CA SER A 211 5.57 -16.61 -15.63
C SER A 211 6.08 -18.06 -15.56
N GLU A 212 5.42 -18.90 -14.76
CA GLU A 212 5.72 -20.33 -14.57
C GLU A 212 5.24 -21.20 -15.74
N GLN A 213 4.35 -20.69 -16.59
CA GLN A 213 3.86 -21.42 -17.76
C GLN A 213 5.01 -21.69 -18.75
N ARG A 214 5.14 -22.97 -19.15
CA ARG A 214 6.15 -23.40 -20.15
C ARG A 214 5.86 -22.86 -21.54
N GLN A 215 4.59 -22.64 -21.85
CA GLN A 215 4.11 -22.09 -23.12
C GLN A 215 2.85 -21.27 -22.87
N TRP A 216 2.66 -20.21 -23.66
CA TRP A 216 1.46 -19.39 -23.63
C TRP A 216 0.60 -19.69 -24.85
N ASP A 217 -0.33 -20.62 -24.71
CA ASP A 217 -1.27 -20.99 -25.79
C ASP A 217 -2.10 -19.78 -26.26
N TRP A 218 -2.24 -18.78 -25.39
CA TRP A 218 -2.91 -17.51 -25.70
C TRP A 218 -2.01 -16.50 -26.42
N ALA A 219 -0.70 -16.68 -26.47
CA ALA A 219 0.26 -15.74 -27.05
C ALA A 219 0.39 -15.87 -28.58
N VAL A 220 -0.71 -16.23 -29.25
CA VAL A 220 -0.78 -16.41 -30.71
C VAL A 220 -1.66 -15.33 -31.33
N PRO A 221 -1.29 -14.77 -32.50
CA PRO A 221 -2.16 -13.87 -33.25
C PRO A 221 -3.56 -14.46 -33.46
N ALA A 222 -4.58 -13.61 -33.44
CA ALA A 222 -6.01 -13.96 -33.43
C ALA A 222 -6.56 -14.57 -32.13
N HIS A 223 -5.73 -14.89 -31.14
CA HIS A 223 -6.24 -15.20 -29.80
C HIS A 223 -6.74 -13.90 -29.13
N PRO A 224 -7.96 -13.86 -28.54
CA PRO A 224 -8.52 -12.63 -27.98
C PRO A 224 -7.61 -11.92 -26.96
N ALA A 225 -6.92 -12.70 -26.10
CA ALA A 225 -5.98 -12.14 -25.13
C ALA A 225 -4.73 -11.53 -25.80
N TYR A 226 -4.25 -12.14 -26.89
CA TYR A 226 -3.12 -11.59 -27.66
C TYR A 226 -3.49 -10.27 -28.31
N GLU A 227 -4.66 -10.21 -28.97
CA GLU A 227 -5.13 -9.00 -29.63
C GLU A 227 -5.45 -7.89 -28.62
N TYR A 228 -5.89 -8.24 -27.41
CA TYR A 228 -6.08 -7.27 -26.35
C TYR A 228 -4.77 -6.65 -25.86
N LEU A 229 -3.73 -7.46 -25.67
CA LEU A 229 -2.44 -7.01 -25.12
C LEU A 229 -1.50 -6.39 -26.16
N PHE A 230 -1.53 -6.91 -27.39
CA PHE A 230 -0.58 -6.59 -28.44
C PHE A 230 -1.23 -6.18 -29.77
N GLY A 231 -2.54 -6.38 -29.92
CA GLY A 231 -3.26 -6.05 -31.13
C GLY A 231 -3.35 -4.54 -31.35
N GLN A 232 -3.51 -4.14 -32.60
CA GLN A 232 -3.81 -2.75 -32.94
C GLN A 232 -5.33 -2.55 -32.84
N PRO A 233 -5.81 -1.48 -32.19
CA PRO A 233 -7.25 -1.23 -32.09
C PRO A 233 -7.87 -1.10 -33.49
N ILE A 234 -8.72 -2.06 -33.85
CA ILE A 234 -9.45 -2.06 -35.11
C ILE A 234 -10.60 -1.06 -34.97
N GLY A 235 -10.44 0.13 -35.55
CA GLY A 235 -11.49 1.15 -35.57
C GLY A 235 -11.03 2.59 -35.38
N VAL A 236 -9.76 2.83 -35.05
CA VAL A 236 -9.20 4.19 -35.09
C VAL A 236 -8.51 4.38 -36.44
N THR A 237 -9.28 4.71 -37.48
CA THR A 237 -8.74 5.51 -38.58
C THR A 237 -8.24 6.80 -37.98
N VAL A 238 -6.92 6.88 -37.74
CA VAL A 238 -6.24 8.12 -37.40
C VAL A 238 -6.55 9.11 -38.52
N PRO A 239 -7.27 10.22 -38.27
CA PRO A 239 -7.39 11.25 -39.28
C PRO A 239 -5.97 11.72 -39.61
N LYS A 240 -5.59 11.68 -40.89
CA LYS A 240 -4.32 12.26 -41.35
C LYS A 240 -4.30 13.74 -40.96
N ARG A 241 -3.46 14.09 -39.97
CA ARG A 241 -2.88 15.40 -39.56
C ARG A 241 -2.91 15.48 -38.02
N GLU A 242 -1.85 15.70 -37.25
CA GLU A 242 -0.47 16.16 -37.47
C GLU A 242 0.44 15.46 -36.44
N ASN A 243 1.75 15.52 -36.64
CA ASN A 243 2.79 14.88 -35.84
C ASN A 243 2.63 15.09 -34.31
N CYS A 244 2.04 14.10 -33.62
CA CYS A 244 2.33 13.86 -32.21
C CYS A 244 3.32 12.70 -32.11
N THR A 245 4.59 12.98 -32.43
CA THR A 245 5.68 12.15 -31.95
C THR A 245 5.73 12.22 -30.42
N LEU A 246 5.10 11.27 -29.74
CA LEU A 246 5.62 10.80 -28.46
C LEU A 246 6.94 10.09 -28.78
N ARG A 247 8.03 10.89 -28.86
CA ARG A 247 9.38 10.35 -28.80
C ARG A 247 9.54 9.74 -27.41
N LEU A 248 9.22 8.45 -27.27
CA LEU A 248 9.90 7.61 -26.30
C LEU A 248 11.37 7.64 -26.70
N LYS A 249 12.15 8.51 -26.05
CA LYS A 249 13.60 8.40 -26.11
C LYS A 249 13.97 7.09 -25.41
N PRO A 250 14.74 6.19 -26.05
CA PRO A 250 15.34 5.08 -25.34
C PRO A 250 16.29 5.68 -24.30
N LEU A 251 16.04 5.41 -23.02
CA LEU A 251 16.99 5.72 -21.94
C LEU A 251 18.22 4.85 -22.17
N SER A 252 19.29 5.47 -22.65
CA SER A 252 20.61 4.88 -22.72
C SER A 252 21.24 4.96 -21.33
N ILE A 253 21.80 3.86 -20.84
CA ILE A 253 22.46 3.71 -19.52
C ILE A 253 23.69 4.62 -19.36
N LYS A 254 24.04 5.45 -20.35
CA LYS A 254 25.16 6.40 -20.29
C LYS A 254 24.82 7.79 -19.70
N ASP A 255 23.57 8.08 -19.38
CA ASP A 255 23.16 9.41 -18.86
C ASP A 255 23.16 9.50 -17.31
N PHE A 256 23.73 8.51 -16.60
CA PHE A 256 23.78 8.47 -15.12
C PHE A 256 25.14 8.88 -14.50
N SER A 257 26.06 9.47 -15.27
CA SER A 257 27.22 10.15 -14.70
C SER A 257 27.08 11.65 -14.92
N ASP A 258 27.24 12.42 -13.86
CA ASP A 258 27.27 13.89 -13.82
C ASP A 258 25.91 14.56 -13.60
N THR A 259 25.27 14.23 -12.49
CA THR A 259 24.69 15.23 -11.56
C THR A 259 24.21 14.50 -10.31
N TYR A 260 24.51 15.05 -9.13
CA TYR A 260 24.23 14.52 -7.79
C TYR A 260 25.31 13.62 -7.16
N PHE A 261 26.48 14.21 -6.90
CA PHE A 261 27.10 14.12 -5.58
C PHE A 261 27.69 15.51 -5.24
N PRO A 262 27.41 16.10 -4.07
CA PRO A 262 28.30 17.11 -3.53
C PRO A 262 29.65 16.49 -3.13
#